data_AF-A0A2X3JJK8-F1
#
_entry.id   AF-A0A2X3JJK8-F1
#
_cell.length_a   1.000
_cell.length_b   1.000
_cell.length_c   1.000
_cell.angle_alpha   90.00
_cell.angle_beta   90.00
_cell.angle_gamma   90.00
#
_symmetry.space_group_name_H-M   'P 1'
#
loop_
_entity.id
_entity.type
_entity.pdbx_description
1 polymer ?
#
loop_
_entity_poly.entity_id
_entity_poly.type
_entity_poly.pdbx_seq_one_letter_code
_entity_poly.pdbx_strand_id
1 'polypeptide(L)'
;MLSLHLVLHDISGNPIKVSEGMEFVQSGTNVPYMKISAIDYSQNINGDYKATITGGGEGIATLIPVLNGVHQAGLSTTIQFTRAEDKIMSGTVSVNGTDLPTTTFPSQGFTGAYYQLNNDNFAPGKTAADYEFSSSASWVDVDATGKVTFKNVGSNWERITATPKSGEALAMYTKSV
;
A
#
# COMPACT_ATOMS: atom_id res chain seq x y z
N MET A 1 3.05 9.09 -2.42
CA MET A 1 2.94 10.14 -1.38
C MET A 1 2.42 11.40 -2.05
N LEU A 2 1.37 12.02 -1.50
CA LEU A 2 0.76 13.25 -2.02
C LEU A 2 1.03 14.39 -1.03
N SER A 3 1.16 15.63 -1.51
CA SER A 3 1.22 16.84 -0.69
C SER A 3 -0.16 17.52 -0.68
N LEU A 4 -0.70 17.78 0.51
CA LEU A 4 -1.80 18.71 0.73
C LEU A 4 -1.27 20.11 0.97
N HIS A 5 -1.96 21.09 0.40
CA HIS A 5 -1.71 22.51 0.65
C HIS A 5 -3.05 23.19 0.90
N LEU A 6 -3.19 23.76 2.09
CA LEU A 6 -4.34 24.55 2.52
C LEU A 6 -3.90 25.99 2.72
N VAL A 7 -4.70 26.92 2.21
CA VAL A 7 -4.48 28.35 2.38
C VAL A 7 -5.72 28.95 3.02
N LEU A 8 -5.56 29.59 4.18
CA LEU A 8 -6.68 30.17 4.93
C LEU A 8 -6.58 31.70 5.00
N HIS A 9 -7.64 32.36 4.55
CA HIS A 9 -7.84 33.79 4.69
C HIS A 9 -9.18 34.07 5.36
N ASP A 10 -9.25 35.15 6.14
CA ASP A 10 -10.50 35.66 6.66
C ASP A 10 -11.34 36.34 5.56
N ILE A 11 -12.54 36.80 5.91
CA ILE A 11 -13.45 37.47 4.96
C ILE A 11 -12.87 38.79 4.40
N SER A 12 -11.87 39.37 5.05
CA SER A 12 -11.18 40.58 4.60
C SER A 12 -9.93 40.27 3.77
N GLY A 13 -9.62 38.98 3.53
CA GLY A 13 -8.44 38.55 2.78
C GLY A 13 -7.15 38.54 3.60
N ASN A 14 -7.21 38.67 4.93
CA ASN A 14 -6.00 38.53 5.75
C ASN A 14 -5.70 37.07 6.03
N PRO A 15 -4.42 36.65 6.05
CA PRO A 15 -4.07 35.29 6.41
C PRO A 15 -4.53 34.93 7.82
N ILE A 16 -5.16 33.75 7.97
CA ILE A 16 -5.44 33.16 9.27
C ILE A 16 -4.17 32.47 9.74
N LYS A 17 -3.55 32.99 10.81
CA LYS A 17 -2.25 32.56 11.32
C LYS A 17 -2.42 31.74 12.58
N VAL A 18 -2.13 30.45 12.52
CA VAL A 18 -2.09 29.56 13.68
C VAL A 18 -0.79 28.79 13.71
N SER A 19 -0.36 28.39 14.91
CA SER A 19 0.82 27.54 15.13
C SER A 19 0.45 26.12 15.56
N GLU A 20 -0.82 25.88 15.84
CA GLU A 20 -1.37 24.59 16.27
C GLU A 20 -2.87 24.52 15.94
N GLY A 21 -3.49 23.38 16.22
CA GLY A 21 -4.94 23.17 16.08
C GLY A 21 -5.43 22.98 14.65
N MET A 22 -4.54 22.89 13.65
CA MET A 22 -4.87 22.44 12.31
C MET A 22 -4.71 20.92 12.20
N GLU A 23 -5.70 20.26 11.61
CA GLU A 23 -5.65 18.85 11.24
C GLU A 23 -6.48 18.60 9.98
N PHE A 24 -6.29 17.42 9.36
CA PHE A 24 -7.19 16.92 8.33
C PHE A 24 -7.84 15.65 8.86
N VAL A 25 -9.17 15.58 8.79
CA VAL A 25 -9.91 14.38 9.17
C VAL A 25 -10.50 13.72 7.93
N GLN A 26 -10.56 12.40 7.94
CA GLN A 26 -11.24 11.64 6.90
C GLN A 26 -12.75 11.64 7.14
N SER A 27 -13.50 11.78 6.06
CA SER A 27 -14.94 11.59 5.99
C SER A 27 -15.27 10.52 4.95
N GLY A 28 -16.27 9.69 5.24
CA GLY A 28 -16.73 8.61 4.35
C GLY A 28 -15.94 7.30 4.49
N THR A 29 -15.77 6.57 3.38
CA THR A 29 -15.13 5.25 3.35
C THR A 29 -13.65 5.36 3.73
N ASN A 30 -13.22 4.57 4.71
CA ASN A 30 -11.82 4.51 5.13
C ASN A 30 -10.95 3.87 4.03
N VAL A 31 -9.83 4.51 3.73
CA VAL A 31 -8.80 3.95 2.84
C VAL A 31 -7.83 3.15 3.70
N PRO A 32 -7.53 1.88 3.37
CA PRO A 32 -6.63 1.05 4.17
C PRO A 32 -5.27 1.72 4.40
N TYR A 33 -4.83 1.68 5.65
CA TYR A 33 -3.51 2.15 6.09
C TYR A 33 -3.19 3.60 5.68
N MET A 34 -4.21 4.46 5.53
CA MET A 34 -4.02 5.88 5.26
C MET A 34 -3.35 6.57 6.44
N LYS A 35 -2.37 7.43 6.14
CA LYS A 35 -1.69 8.27 7.13
C LYS A 35 -1.60 9.69 6.61
N ILE A 36 -1.84 10.63 7.51
CA ILE A 36 -1.62 12.06 7.30
C ILE A 36 -0.48 12.46 8.23
N SER A 37 0.52 13.17 7.70
CA SER A 37 1.61 13.68 8.53
C SER A 37 1.13 14.78 9.48
N ALA A 38 1.99 15.16 10.42
CA ALA A 38 1.84 16.43 11.10
C ALA A 38 1.74 17.59 10.09
N ILE A 39 1.01 18.63 10.47
CA ILE A 39 0.92 19.86 9.68
C ILE A 39 2.25 20.61 9.77
N ASP A 40 2.74 21.06 8.62
CA ASP A 40 3.81 22.02 8.49
C ASP A 40 3.25 23.44 8.60
N TYR A 41 3.67 24.14 9.64
CA TYR A 41 3.30 25.52 9.97
C TYR A 41 4.37 26.55 9.57
N SER A 42 5.44 26.13 8.88
CA SER A 42 6.60 26.99 8.58
C SER A 42 6.26 28.24 7.77
N GLN A 43 5.12 28.25 7.07
CA GLN A 43 4.62 29.37 6.28
C GLN A 43 3.28 29.91 6.80
N ASN A 44 2.96 29.67 8.08
CA ASN A 44 1.69 30.12 8.68
C ASN A 44 1.48 31.64 8.64
N ILE A 45 2.55 32.43 8.52
CA ILE A 45 2.48 33.90 8.35
C ILE A 45 1.71 34.30 7.09
N ASN A 46 1.69 33.42 6.08
CA ASN A 46 0.94 33.57 4.84
C ASN A 46 -0.40 32.82 4.87
N GLY A 47 -0.74 32.17 6.00
CA GLY A 47 -1.92 31.31 6.09
C GLY A 47 -1.75 29.98 5.36
N ASP A 48 -0.51 29.61 5.03
CA ASP A 48 -0.16 28.38 4.32
C ASP A 48 0.11 27.24 5.30
N TYR A 49 -0.58 26.12 5.08
CA TYR A 49 -0.44 24.89 5.84
C TYR A 49 -0.25 23.71 4.89
N LYS A 50 0.73 22.85 5.19
CA LYS A 50 1.01 21.68 4.35
C LYS A 50 0.98 20.39 5.17
N ALA A 51 0.59 19.32 4.52
CA ALA A 51 0.68 17.98 5.07
C ALA A 51 1.02 17.00 3.94
N THR A 52 1.48 15.81 4.29
CA THR A 52 1.65 14.72 3.33
C THR A 52 0.68 13.60 3.65
N ILE A 53 0.25 12.90 2.61
CA ILE A 53 -0.64 11.75 2.73
C ILE A 53 -0.03 10.54 2.04
N THR A 54 -0.15 9.40 2.70
CA THR A 54 0.07 8.08 2.14
C THR A 54 -1.15 7.21 2.35
N GLY A 55 -1.33 6.20 1.50
CA GLY A 55 -2.36 5.16 1.63
C GLY A 55 -1.74 3.81 1.29
N GLY A 56 -2.24 2.74 1.89
CA GLY A 56 -1.77 1.37 1.64
C GLY A 56 -2.74 0.53 0.81
N GLY A 57 -3.89 1.08 0.41
CA GLY A 57 -4.87 0.38 -0.40
C GLY A 57 -5.67 1.31 -1.32
N GLU A 58 -6.46 0.72 -2.19
CA GLU A 58 -7.35 1.45 -3.11
C GLU A 58 -8.53 2.07 -2.37
N GLY A 59 -9.04 3.17 -2.93
CA GLY A 59 -10.26 3.79 -2.45
C GLY A 59 -10.27 5.29 -2.68
N ILE A 60 -11.34 5.94 -2.23
CA ILE A 60 -11.50 7.40 -2.29
C ILE A 60 -11.60 7.90 -0.86
N ALA A 61 -10.65 8.75 -0.46
CA ALA A 61 -10.72 9.46 0.82
C ALA A 61 -11.26 10.87 0.59
N THR A 62 -12.27 11.28 1.35
CA THR A 62 -12.64 12.70 1.47
C THR A 62 -11.96 13.26 2.71
N LEU A 63 -11.24 14.36 2.57
CA LEU A 63 -10.53 15.02 3.66
C LEU A 63 -11.14 16.38 3.92
N ILE A 64 -11.35 16.68 5.20
CA ILE A 64 -11.90 17.95 5.67
C ILE A 64 -10.84 18.60 6.56
N PRO A 65 -10.42 19.84 6.28
CA PRO A 65 -9.57 20.57 7.21
C PRO A 65 -10.38 20.95 8.45
N VAL A 66 -9.76 20.82 9.61
CA VAL A 66 -10.33 21.17 10.91
C VAL A 66 -9.40 22.19 11.55
N LEU A 67 -9.98 23.30 11.99
CA LEU A 67 -9.27 24.37 12.68
C LEU A 67 -9.83 24.50 14.09
N ASN A 68 -8.99 24.25 15.11
CA ASN A 68 -9.36 24.30 16.52
C ASN A 68 -10.63 23.49 16.84
N GLY A 69 -10.75 22.29 16.25
CA GLY A 69 -11.91 21.41 16.40
C GLY A 69 -13.12 21.75 15.51
N VAL A 70 -13.07 22.83 14.72
CA VAL A 70 -14.17 23.21 13.81
C VAL A 70 -13.89 22.70 12.40
N HIS A 71 -14.80 21.87 11.89
CA HIS A 71 -14.76 21.35 10.53
C HIS A 71 -15.01 22.45 9.49
N GLN A 72 -14.07 22.64 8.57
CA GLN A 72 -14.19 23.54 7.43
C GLN A 72 -14.71 22.77 6.21
N ALA A 73 -15.93 22.22 6.33
CA ALA A 73 -16.49 21.29 5.34
C ALA A 73 -16.54 21.85 3.90
N GLY A 74 -16.70 23.17 3.74
CA GLY A 74 -16.67 23.84 2.44
C GLY A 74 -15.30 23.79 1.73
N LEU A 75 -14.24 23.38 2.43
CA LEU A 75 -12.88 23.22 1.92
C LEU A 75 -12.49 21.74 1.76
N SER A 76 -13.46 20.82 1.77
CA SER A 76 -13.18 19.40 1.62
C SER A 76 -12.53 19.09 0.27
N THR A 77 -11.64 18.10 0.23
CA THR A 77 -11.05 17.59 -1.01
C THR A 77 -11.12 16.07 -1.05
N THR A 78 -11.17 15.50 -2.26
CA THR A 78 -11.18 14.04 -2.47
C THR A 78 -9.87 13.58 -3.08
N ILE A 79 -9.32 12.50 -2.56
CA ILE A 79 -8.13 11.85 -3.10
C ILE A 79 -8.51 10.43 -3.49
N GLN A 80 -8.25 10.11 -4.75
CA GLN A 80 -8.36 8.75 -5.25
C GLN A 80 -7.02 8.04 -5.08
N PHE A 81 -7.03 6.94 -4.34
CA PHE A 81 -5.95 5.98 -4.24
C PHE A 81 -6.22 4.87 -5.25
N THR A 82 -5.37 4.81 -6.27
CA THR A 82 -5.35 3.73 -7.25
C THR A 82 -4.28 2.73 -6.85
N ARG A 83 -4.50 1.45 -7.13
CA ARG A 83 -3.48 0.42 -6.97
C ARG A 83 -2.29 0.75 -7.87
N ALA A 84 -1.10 0.67 -7.30
CA ALA A 84 0.12 0.64 -8.08
C ALA A 84 0.19 -0.65 -8.90
N GLU A 85 0.78 -0.60 -10.09
CA GLU A 85 1.01 -1.81 -10.88
C GLU A 85 1.84 -2.83 -10.09
N ASP A 86 1.55 -4.11 -10.29
CA ASP A 86 2.29 -5.18 -9.62
C ASP A 86 3.74 -5.19 -10.12
N LYS A 87 4.70 -5.03 -9.22
CA LYS A 87 6.10 -5.25 -9.55
C LYS A 87 6.42 -6.75 -9.52
N ILE A 88 7.07 -7.24 -10.57
CA ILE A 88 7.49 -8.65 -10.63
C ILE A 88 8.58 -8.93 -9.59
N MET A 89 8.42 -10.01 -8.84
CA MET A 89 9.40 -10.50 -7.87
C MET A 89 10.70 -10.92 -8.58
N SER A 90 11.84 -10.46 -8.07
CA SER A 90 13.15 -10.64 -8.68
C SER A 90 14.22 -11.20 -7.73
N GLY A 91 13.82 -11.73 -6.58
CA GLY A 91 14.69 -12.37 -5.60
C GLY A 91 14.79 -13.87 -5.83
N THR A 92 14.67 -14.64 -4.76
CA THR A 92 14.81 -16.10 -4.78
C THR A 92 13.66 -16.82 -4.10
N VAL A 93 13.52 -18.12 -4.38
CA VAL A 93 12.67 -19.04 -3.63
C VAL A 93 13.49 -20.21 -3.14
N SER A 94 13.21 -20.68 -1.93
CA SER A 94 13.81 -21.93 -1.43
C SER A 94 12.95 -23.13 -1.79
N VAL A 95 13.57 -24.14 -2.39
CA VAL A 95 13.00 -25.47 -2.64
C VAL A 95 13.95 -26.52 -2.13
N ASN A 96 13.50 -27.37 -1.20
CA ASN A 96 14.29 -28.46 -0.62
C ASN A 96 15.71 -28.03 -0.18
N GLY A 97 15.84 -26.83 0.40
CA GLY A 97 17.12 -26.28 0.87
C GLY A 97 18.00 -25.65 -0.20
N THR A 98 17.51 -25.48 -1.43
CA THR A 98 18.22 -24.78 -2.52
C THR A 98 17.46 -23.50 -2.90
N ASP A 99 18.18 -22.39 -3.02
CA ASP A 99 17.63 -21.11 -3.49
C ASP A 99 17.72 -21.01 -5.01
N LEU A 100 16.59 -20.68 -5.63
CA LEU A 100 16.44 -20.53 -7.08
C LEU A 100 15.88 -19.15 -7.42
N PRO A 101 16.35 -18.48 -8.50
CA PRO A 101 15.85 -17.15 -8.85
C PRO A 101 14.36 -17.19 -9.20
N THR A 102 13.55 -16.26 -8.69
CA THR A 102 12.11 -16.21 -9.01
C THR A 102 11.82 -16.02 -10.49
N THR A 103 12.72 -15.35 -11.21
CA THR A 103 12.58 -15.05 -12.65
C THR A 103 12.76 -16.28 -13.55
N THR A 104 13.44 -17.32 -13.06
CA THR A 104 13.71 -18.56 -13.80
C THR A 104 13.21 -19.80 -13.09
N PHE A 105 12.67 -19.65 -11.88
CA PHE A 105 12.14 -20.74 -11.08
C PHE A 105 11.09 -21.50 -11.89
N PRO A 106 11.21 -22.84 -12.03
CA PRO A 106 10.21 -23.62 -12.72
C PRO A 106 8.90 -23.47 -11.95
N SER A 107 8.03 -22.64 -12.52
CA SER A 107 6.66 -22.42 -12.04
C SER A 107 5.83 -23.70 -12.02
N GLN A 108 6.35 -24.76 -12.67
CA GLN A 108 5.86 -26.12 -12.86
C GLN A 108 5.98 -26.99 -11.59
N GLY A 109 4.87 -27.15 -10.86
CA GLY A 109 4.76 -27.98 -9.66
C GLY A 109 3.64 -29.03 -9.73
N PHE A 110 3.76 -30.08 -8.92
CA PHE A 110 2.75 -31.15 -8.76
C PHE A 110 2.05 -31.04 -7.40
N THR A 111 0.91 -31.71 -7.23
CA THR A 111 0.16 -31.72 -5.97
C THR A 111 1.03 -32.11 -4.77
N GLY A 112 1.07 -31.25 -3.75
CA GLY A 112 1.87 -31.41 -2.54
C GLY A 112 3.26 -30.76 -2.60
N ALA A 113 3.72 -30.34 -3.79
CA ALA A 113 4.94 -29.55 -3.91
C ALA A 113 4.76 -28.18 -3.24
N TYR A 114 5.85 -27.63 -2.73
CA TYR A 114 5.86 -26.28 -2.16
C TYR A 114 7.22 -25.60 -2.37
N TYR A 115 7.20 -24.27 -2.29
CA TYR A 115 8.39 -23.44 -2.21
C TYR A 115 8.18 -22.29 -1.23
N GLN A 116 9.27 -21.73 -0.72
CA GLN A 116 9.24 -20.59 0.19
C GLN A 116 9.72 -19.34 -0.55
N LEU A 117 8.94 -18.25 -0.51
CA LEU A 117 9.43 -16.95 -0.98
C LEU A 117 10.48 -16.42 0.02
N ASN A 118 11.65 -16.02 -0.49
CA ASN A 118 12.71 -15.43 0.33
C ASN A 118 12.55 -13.91 0.46
N ASN A 119 13.17 -13.34 1.50
CA ASN A 119 13.02 -11.91 1.84
C ASN A 119 13.62 -10.95 0.80
N ASP A 120 14.52 -11.44 -0.05
CA ASP A 120 15.12 -10.68 -1.14
C ASP A 120 14.13 -10.34 -2.27
N ASN A 121 12.92 -10.93 -2.26
CA ASN A 121 11.81 -10.50 -3.12
C ASN A 121 11.14 -9.22 -2.64
N PHE A 122 11.26 -8.90 -1.34
CA PHE A 122 10.53 -7.81 -0.72
C PHE A 122 11.33 -6.50 -0.70
N ALA A 123 10.69 -5.41 -0.29
CA ALA A 123 11.40 -4.14 -0.10
C ALA A 123 12.53 -4.28 0.94
N PRO A 124 13.63 -3.52 0.84
CA PRO A 124 14.76 -3.63 1.77
C PRO A 124 14.33 -3.56 3.24
N GLY A 125 14.78 -4.53 4.04
CA GLY A 125 14.45 -4.63 5.46
C GLY A 125 13.03 -5.15 5.76
N LYS A 126 12.26 -5.56 4.74
CA LYS A 126 10.94 -6.18 4.90
C LYS A 126 11.00 -7.70 4.84
N THR A 127 9.97 -8.33 5.41
CA THR A 127 9.78 -9.77 5.43
C THR A 127 8.37 -10.13 4.98
N ALA A 128 8.07 -11.41 4.80
CA ALA A 128 6.72 -11.87 4.45
C ALA A 128 5.62 -11.33 5.39
N ALA A 129 5.92 -11.12 6.68
CA ALA A 129 4.96 -10.60 7.66
C ALA A 129 4.48 -9.15 7.39
N ASP A 130 5.21 -8.40 6.56
CA ASP A 130 4.84 -7.05 6.12
C ASP A 130 3.81 -7.05 4.97
N TYR A 131 3.48 -8.23 4.43
CA TYR A 131 2.65 -8.41 3.25
C TYR A 131 1.42 -9.27 3.56
N GLU A 132 0.34 -8.99 2.83
CA GLU A 132 -0.84 -9.84 2.71
C GLU A 132 -0.73 -10.62 1.40
N PHE A 133 -0.78 -11.94 1.49
CA PHE A 133 -0.63 -12.81 0.34
C PHE A 133 -1.97 -13.24 -0.23
N SER A 134 -2.03 -13.39 -1.55
CA SER A 134 -3.18 -13.95 -2.26
C SER A 134 -2.74 -14.75 -3.47
N SER A 135 -3.60 -15.69 -3.85
CA SER A 135 -3.48 -16.49 -5.07
C SER A 135 -4.68 -16.20 -5.97
N SER A 136 -4.48 -16.10 -7.28
CA SER A 136 -5.58 -16.00 -8.26
C SER A 136 -6.30 -17.32 -8.51
N ALA A 137 -5.74 -18.45 -8.06
CA ALA A 137 -6.30 -19.79 -8.29
C ALA A 137 -6.58 -20.57 -7.02
N SER A 138 -7.59 -21.44 -7.09
CA SER A 138 -7.93 -22.35 -6.01
C SER A 138 -6.96 -23.52 -5.83
N TRP A 139 -6.19 -23.88 -6.87
CA TRP A 139 -5.28 -25.03 -6.87
C TRP A 139 -3.88 -24.74 -6.35
N VAL A 140 -3.53 -23.47 -6.09
CA VAL A 140 -2.30 -23.06 -5.41
C VAL A 140 -2.64 -22.11 -4.29
N ASP A 141 -2.02 -22.33 -3.13
CA ASP A 141 -2.22 -21.52 -1.93
C ASP A 141 -0.93 -20.85 -1.53
N VAL A 142 -1.05 -19.72 -0.83
CA VAL A 142 0.08 -19.01 -0.22
C VAL A 142 -0.32 -18.58 1.18
N ASP A 143 0.46 -19.01 2.17
CA ASP A 143 0.19 -18.64 3.56
C ASP A 143 0.86 -17.31 3.96
N ALA A 144 0.60 -16.85 5.19
CA ALA A 144 1.14 -15.59 5.71
C ALA A 144 2.67 -15.57 5.88
N THR A 145 3.34 -16.71 5.77
CA THR A 145 4.80 -16.82 5.79
C THR A 145 5.41 -16.71 4.39
N GLY A 146 4.59 -16.65 3.34
CA GLY A 146 5.03 -16.66 1.95
C GLY A 146 5.35 -18.06 1.43
N LYS A 147 4.91 -19.12 2.13
CA LYS A 147 5.02 -20.49 1.64
C LYS A 147 3.93 -20.76 0.61
N VAL A 148 4.33 -21.08 -0.62
CA VAL A 148 3.42 -21.41 -1.71
C VAL A 148 3.29 -22.92 -1.82
N THR A 149 2.06 -23.44 -1.83
CA THR A 149 1.76 -24.88 -1.89
C THR A 149 0.82 -25.21 -3.04
N PHE A 150 1.20 -26.17 -3.88
CA PHE A 150 0.37 -26.68 -4.96
C PHE A 150 -0.62 -27.72 -4.40
N LYS A 151 -1.91 -27.40 -4.41
CA LYS A 151 -2.99 -28.26 -3.87
C LYS A 151 -3.60 -29.18 -4.91
N ASN A 152 -3.55 -28.82 -6.19
CA ASN A 152 -4.05 -29.63 -7.29
C ASN A 152 -3.39 -29.24 -8.62
N VAL A 153 -3.70 -29.99 -9.68
CA VAL A 153 -3.30 -29.68 -11.06
C VAL A 153 -3.99 -28.40 -11.52
N GLY A 154 -3.22 -27.54 -12.20
CA GLY A 154 -3.67 -26.29 -12.80
C GLY A 154 -3.18 -26.18 -14.23
N SER A 155 -4.03 -25.75 -15.16
CA SER A 155 -3.69 -25.71 -16.59
C SER A 155 -3.12 -24.37 -17.07
N ASN A 156 -3.27 -23.31 -16.26
CA ASN A 156 -2.89 -21.93 -16.61
C ASN A 156 -1.77 -21.40 -15.71
N TRP A 157 -1.15 -20.30 -16.15
CA TRP A 157 -0.33 -19.48 -15.28
C TRP A 157 -1.22 -18.74 -14.29
N GLU A 158 -0.82 -18.74 -13.03
CA GLU A 158 -1.53 -18.12 -11.93
C GLU A 158 -0.61 -17.16 -11.19
N ARG A 159 -1.22 -16.15 -10.59
CA ARG A 159 -0.53 -15.08 -9.92
C ARG A 159 -0.56 -15.31 -8.41
N ILE A 160 0.62 -15.31 -7.81
CA ILE A 160 0.82 -15.12 -6.38
C ILE A 160 1.15 -13.65 -6.16
N THR A 161 0.32 -12.95 -5.39
CA THR A 161 0.49 -11.53 -5.08
C THR A 161 0.83 -11.36 -3.61
N ALA A 162 1.88 -10.59 -3.33
CA ALA A 162 2.23 -10.08 -2.00
C ALA A 162 1.92 -8.58 -1.97
N THR A 163 0.82 -8.21 -1.31
CA THR A 163 0.40 -6.82 -1.15
C THR A 163 0.97 -6.27 0.15
N PRO A 164 1.86 -5.27 0.14
CA PRO A 164 2.38 -4.72 1.39
C PRO A 164 1.26 -4.02 2.14
N LYS A 165 1.33 -4.01 3.47
CA LYS A 165 0.45 -3.17 4.31
C LYS A 165 0.64 -1.66 4.05
N SER A 166 1.70 -1.28 3.35
CA SER A 166 1.96 0.09 2.88
C SER A 166 2.96 0.04 1.72
N GLY A 167 2.58 0.53 0.53
CA GLY A 167 3.45 0.60 -0.65
C GLY A 167 2.95 -0.20 -1.85
N GLU A 168 3.86 -0.53 -2.76
CA GLU A 168 3.55 -1.22 -4.03
C GLU A 168 3.48 -2.75 -3.88
N ALA A 169 2.45 -3.37 -4.48
CA ALA A 169 2.29 -4.82 -4.49
C ALA A 169 3.34 -5.51 -5.35
N LEU A 170 3.73 -6.72 -4.93
CA LEU A 170 4.68 -7.57 -5.63
C LEU A 170 3.94 -8.79 -6.18
N ALA A 171 4.30 -9.26 -7.37
CA ALA A 171 3.70 -10.44 -7.99
C ALA A 171 4.75 -11.42 -8.50
N MET A 172 4.42 -12.71 -8.41
CA MET A 172 5.11 -13.80 -9.07
C MET A 172 4.08 -14.64 -9.84
N TYR A 173 4.47 -15.21 -10.96
CA TYR A 173 3.62 -16.13 -11.72
C TYR A 173 4.08 -17.57 -11.54
N THR A 174 3.13 -18.46 -11.25
CA THR A 174 3.34 -19.89 -11.03
C THR A 174 2.41 -20.71 -11.94
N LYS A 175 2.69 -21.98 -12.21
CA LYS A 175 1.90 -22.83 -13.12
C LYS A 175 2.03 -24.30 -12.71
N SER A 176 1.01 -24.96 -12.19
CA SER A 176 1.10 -26.42 -11.97
C SER A 176 1.15 -27.19 -13.30
N VAL A 177 1.69 -28.41 -13.30
CA VAL A 177 1.68 -29.33 -14.46
C VAL A 177 1.27 -30.73 -14.01
#